data_AF-A0A7S0M6T1-F1
#
_entry.id   AF-A0A7S0M6T1-F1
#
_cell.length_a   1.000
_cell.length_b   1.000
_cell.length_c   1.000
_cell.angle_alpha   90.00
_cell.angle_beta   90.00
_cell.angle_gamma   90.00
#
_symmetry.space_group_name_H-M   'P 1'
#
loop_
_entity.id
_entity.type
_entity.pdbx_description
1 polymer ?
#
loop_
_entity_poly.entity_id
_entity_poly.type
_entity_poly.pdbx_seq_one_letter_code
_entity_poly.pdbx_strand_id
1 'polypeptide(L)'
;NCVACWAWVWPKDTLREAKELRLRLLGLQHLIDAAEEEWRPQDYFTALGDGQNVPAVLRAQGRLKNRHLTKTQTERCVKAILAKRKPATRIAGGPPQHEEDIWATVMHYAGQNHSSKYSEWAYSFVDALKKYAADTDIGCFRKILTGRFGEAVYWRTTEVVTLLLEHLRQRDQHLHSPALGILNRKDFMQTVSSFFLPVAEGGSGIRKTRARFEELWNQLAKDERSSIQWGVGAKEVQFIKLFSETKDGSQSHFVEMLRRQILEEQDEYLSDIICTVERYRPDHRRETSALDLRQALRKIDPEIPLQECDRIVLDVFGRHESMQNAEFEARLRLVRAERATDR
;
A
#
# COMPACT_ATOMS: atom_id res chain seq x y z
N ASN A 1 -33.00 -10.98 23.37
CA ASN A 1 -31.94 -11.96 23.71
C ASN A 1 -30.59 -11.29 23.65
N CYS A 2 -30.03 -11.12 24.83
CA CYS A 2 -28.87 -10.31 25.17
C CYS A 2 -27.53 -11.01 24.88
N VAL A 3 -26.54 -10.16 24.59
CA VAL A 3 -25.13 -10.24 25.02
C VAL A 3 -24.33 -11.45 24.53
N ALA A 4 -23.47 -11.18 23.54
CA ALA A 4 -22.18 -11.84 23.43
C ALA A 4 -21.09 -10.77 23.41
N CYS A 5 -20.67 -10.33 24.59
CA CYS A 5 -19.38 -9.68 24.82
C CYS A 5 -18.29 -10.69 24.51
N TRP A 6 -17.76 -10.70 23.29
CA TRP A 6 -16.51 -11.37 22.99
C TRP A 6 -15.38 -10.44 23.44
N ALA A 7 -14.87 -10.69 24.63
CA ALA A 7 -13.67 -10.06 25.14
C ALA A 7 -12.49 -10.48 24.26
N TRP A 8 -12.03 -9.57 23.40
CA TRP A 8 -10.82 -9.73 22.59
C TRP A 8 -9.60 -9.70 23.51
N VAL A 9 -9.08 -10.89 23.81
CA VAL A 9 -7.78 -11.05 24.47
C VAL A 9 -6.71 -10.88 23.41
N TRP A 10 -6.13 -9.68 23.34
CA TRP A 10 -4.87 -9.45 22.63
C TRP A 10 -3.76 -10.28 23.29
N PRO A 11 -2.92 -11.00 22.52
CA PRO A 11 -1.69 -11.60 23.03
C PRO A 11 -0.76 -10.52 23.59
N LYS A 12 0.01 -10.86 24.63
CA LYS A 12 0.99 -9.96 25.28
C LYS A 12 2.13 -9.50 24.35
N ASP A 13 2.19 -10.01 23.12
CA ASP A 13 3.30 -9.85 22.18
C ASP A 13 3.29 -8.56 21.34
N THR A 14 2.15 -7.86 21.25
CA THR A 14 2.06 -6.58 20.50
C THR A 14 2.87 -5.45 21.14
N LEU A 15 3.11 -5.53 22.45
CA LEU A 15 3.99 -4.60 23.18
C LEU A 15 5.47 -4.80 22.83
N ARG A 16 5.86 -6.04 22.48
CA ARG A 16 7.20 -6.34 22.00
C ARG A 16 7.36 -5.87 20.55
N GLU A 17 6.34 -6.07 19.72
CA GLU A 17 6.29 -5.60 18.34
C GLU A 17 6.36 -4.07 18.26
N ALA A 18 5.62 -3.32 19.09
CA ALA A 18 5.68 -1.85 19.05
C ALA A 18 7.00 -1.28 19.62
N LYS A 19 7.61 -1.96 20.60
CA LYS A 19 8.92 -1.58 21.15
C LYS A 19 10.07 -1.94 20.19
N GLU A 20 9.97 -3.06 19.48
CA GLU A 20 10.86 -3.41 18.36
C GLU A 20 10.61 -2.50 17.14
N LEU A 21 9.37 -2.13 16.82
CA LEU A 21 9.02 -1.17 15.78
C LEU A 21 9.60 0.20 16.10
N ARG A 22 9.59 0.63 17.37
CA ARG A 22 10.23 1.86 17.86
C ARG A 22 11.76 1.80 17.79
N LEU A 23 12.39 0.69 18.16
CA LEU A 23 13.84 0.49 18.03
C LEU A 23 14.27 0.35 16.56
N ARG A 24 13.41 -0.22 15.70
CA ARG A 24 13.59 -0.30 14.25
C ARG A 24 13.36 1.06 13.58
N LEU A 25 12.39 1.86 13.98
CA LEU A 25 12.16 3.20 13.42
C LEU A 25 13.26 4.19 13.82
N LEU A 26 13.77 4.11 15.05
CA LEU A 26 14.96 4.86 15.47
C LEU A 26 16.24 4.36 14.77
N GLY A 27 16.29 3.09 14.38
CA GLY A 27 17.41 2.48 13.66
C GLY A 27 17.39 2.67 12.15
N LEU A 28 16.21 2.82 11.52
CA LEU A 28 15.98 2.95 10.08
C LEU A 28 15.94 4.41 9.60
N GLN A 29 16.03 5.40 10.48
CA GLN A 29 16.00 6.83 10.09
C GLN A 29 17.00 7.13 8.97
N HIS A 30 18.22 6.60 9.05
CA HIS A 30 19.22 6.76 7.98
C HIS A 30 18.79 6.14 6.63
N LEU A 31 17.99 5.06 6.62
CA LEU A 31 17.42 4.48 5.40
C LEU A 31 16.22 5.27 4.89
N ILE A 32 15.48 5.93 5.78
CA ILE A 32 14.39 6.87 5.46
C ILE A 32 14.98 8.16 4.87
N ASP A 33 15.98 8.76 5.51
CA ASP A 33 16.70 9.94 5.05
C ASP A 33 17.37 9.67 3.69
N ALA A 34 18.06 8.52 3.56
CA ALA A 34 18.61 8.10 2.27
C ALA A 34 17.52 7.71 1.25
N ALA A 35 16.26 7.48 1.67
CA ALA A 35 15.14 7.31 0.78
C ALA A 35 14.52 8.66 0.32
N GLU A 36 14.87 9.78 0.95
CA GLU A 36 14.47 11.10 0.47
C GLU A 36 15.54 11.74 -0.42
N GLU A 37 16.77 11.22 -0.40
CA GLU A 37 17.83 11.60 -1.34
C GLU A 37 17.47 11.25 -2.80
N GLU A 38 17.76 12.20 -3.71
CA GLU A 38 17.66 12.00 -5.15
C GLU A 38 18.59 10.87 -5.60
N TRP A 39 18.05 9.91 -6.35
CA TRP A 39 18.82 8.75 -6.79
C TRP A 39 19.96 9.18 -7.72
N ARG A 40 21.18 8.69 -7.44
CA ARG A 40 22.35 8.89 -8.27
C ARG A 40 22.96 7.54 -8.65
N PRO A 41 23.42 7.36 -9.91
CA PRO A 41 24.09 6.14 -10.31
C PRO A 41 25.36 5.93 -9.48
N GLN A 42 25.49 4.74 -8.91
CA GLN A 42 26.65 4.32 -8.11
C GLN A 42 27.10 2.95 -8.56
N ASP A 43 28.41 2.78 -8.80
CA ASP A 43 28.99 1.48 -9.13
C ASP A 43 29.31 0.66 -7.87
N TYR A 44 29.43 1.33 -6.74
CA TYR A 44 29.76 0.74 -5.46
C TYR A 44 29.04 1.45 -4.33
N PHE A 45 28.73 0.69 -3.28
CA PHE A 45 28.17 1.19 -2.04
C PHE A 45 29.19 1.08 -0.92
N THR A 46 29.13 2.03 0.02
CA THR A 46 29.75 1.88 1.34
C THR A 46 28.77 1.12 2.22
N ALA A 47 29.21 0.03 2.84
CA ALA A 47 28.36 -0.72 3.74
C ALA A 47 27.99 0.10 5.00
N LEU A 48 26.79 -0.13 5.50
CA LEU A 48 26.19 0.53 6.68
C LEU A 48 26.76 0.00 8.01
N GLY A 49 27.64 -1.02 7.97
CA GLY A 49 28.20 -1.68 9.14
C GLY A 49 27.39 -2.89 9.60
N ASP A 50 27.72 -3.39 10.79
CA ASP A 50 27.15 -4.59 11.42
C ASP A 50 26.32 -4.27 12.68
N GLY A 51 26.01 -2.99 12.90
CA GLY A 51 25.22 -2.52 14.03
C GLY A 51 23.82 -3.15 14.09
N GLN A 52 23.30 -3.31 15.31
CA GLN A 52 21.98 -3.91 15.53
C GLN A 52 20.83 -3.08 14.92
N ASN A 53 21.05 -1.79 14.73
CA ASN A 53 20.14 -0.85 14.05
C ASN A 53 20.09 -1.01 12.52
N VAL A 54 21.02 -1.77 11.92
CA VAL A 54 21.02 -2.10 10.49
C VAL A 54 20.25 -3.41 10.27
N PRO A 55 19.34 -3.50 9.29
CA PRO A 55 18.67 -4.76 8.94
C PRO A 55 19.68 -5.87 8.65
N ALA A 56 19.43 -7.09 9.14
CA ALA A 56 20.39 -8.19 9.07
C ALA A 56 20.89 -8.48 7.64
N VAL A 57 20.03 -8.35 6.63
CA VAL A 57 20.40 -8.54 5.22
C VAL A 57 21.34 -7.46 4.67
N LEU A 58 21.39 -6.29 5.30
CA LEU A 58 22.25 -5.15 4.95
C LEU A 58 23.50 -5.05 5.85
N ARG A 59 23.64 -5.92 6.86
CA ARG A 59 24.83 -5.91 7.71
C ARG A 59 26.03 -6.43 6.93
N ALA A 60 26.98 -5.54 6.68
CA ALA A 60 28.18 -5.81 5.91
C ALA A 60 29.25 -4.77 6.25
N GLN A 61 30.50 -5.07 5.88
CA GLN A 61 31.63 -4.18 6.08
C GLN A 61 32.30 -3.86 4.73
N GLY A 62 32.90 -2.68 4.64
CA GLY A 62 33.68 -2.27 3.48
C GLY A 62 32.85 -1.85 2.27
N ARG A 63 33.41 -2.07 1.08
CA ARG A 63 32.87 -1.60 -0.20
C ARG A 63 32.17 -2.74 -0.93
N LEU A 64 30.91 -2.53 -1.32
CA LEU A 64 30.08 -3.51 -2.00
C LEU A 64 29.87 -3.11 -3.46
N LYS A 65 29.92 -4.05 -4.39
CA LYS A 65 29.68 -3.78 -5.82
C LYS A 65 28.19 -3.67 -6.11
N ASN A 66 27.78 -2.64 -6.87
CA ASN A 66 26.41 -2.56 -7.40
C ASN A 66 26.24 -3.58 -8.54
N ARG A 67 25.15 -4.34 -8.49
CA ARG A 67 24.76 -5.30 -9.52
C ARG A 67 23.94 -4.69 -10.65
N HIS A 68 23.54 -3.42 -10.49
CA HIS A 68 22.73 -2.67 -11.45
C HIS A 68 21.47 -3.43 -11.87
N LEU A 69 20.62 -3.76 -10.90
CA LEU A 69 19.38 -4.47 -11.19
C LEU A 69 18.52 -3.66 -12.18
N THR A 70 17.98 -4.35 -13.18
CA THR A 70 17.03 -3.77 -14.12
C THR A 70 15.65 -3.63 -13.47
N LYS A 71 14.80 -2.75 -14.02
CA LYS A 71 13.43 -2.59 -13.52
C LYS A 71 12.69 -3.92 -13.42
N THR A 72 12.74 -4.73 -14.49
CA THR A 72 12.08 -6.04 -14.56
C THR A 72 12.63 -7.04 -13.52
N GLN A 73 13.94 -7.01 -13.24
CA GLN A 73 14.51 -7.84 -12.18
C GLN A 73 14.00 -7.40 -10.80
N THR A 74 13.99 -6.10 -10.54
CA THR A 74 13.50 -5.52 -9.29
C THR A 74 12.03 -5.85 -9.05
N GLU A 75 11.17 -5.65 -10.06
CA GLU A 75 9.74 -5.96 -10.00
C GLU A 75 9.51 -7.45 -9.71
N ARG A 76 10.26 -8.34 -10.38
CA ARG A 76 10.20 -9.79 -10.12
C ARG A 76 10.56 -10.13 -8.68
N CYS A 77 11.61 -9.51 -8.13
CA CYS A 77 11.98 -9.71 -6.73
C CYS A 77 10.89 -9.22 -5.78
N VAL A 78 10.32 -8.03 -6.02
CA VAL A 78 9.19 -7.48 -5.25
C VAL A 78 8.00 -8.43 -5.25
N LYS A 79 7.54 -8.85 -6.44
CA LYS A 79 6.42 -9.80 -6.59
C LYS A 79 6.71 -11.12 -5.87
N ALA A 80 7.93 -11.65 -5.97
CA ALA A 80 8.30 -12.91 -5.32
C ALA A 80 8.38 -12.81 -3.79
N ILE A 81 8.90 -11.70 -3.24
CA ILE A 81 8.95 -11.46 -1.80
C ILE A 81 7.54 -11.29 -1.25
N LEU A 82 6.70 -10.48 -1.89
CA LEU A 82 5.31 -10.29 -1.49
C LEU A 82 4.49 -11.57 -1.65
N ALA A 83 4.70 -12.39 -2.68
CA ALA A 83 3.98 -13.64 -2.84
C ALA A 83 4.17 -14.61 -1.64
N LYS A 84 5.37 -14.65 -1.04
CA LYS A 84 5.64 -15.40 0.20
C LYS A 84 4.89 -14.82 1.41
N ARG A 85 4.46 -13.57 1.30
CA ARG A 85 3.76 -12.80 2.33
C ARG A 85 2.30 -12.54 1.99
N LYS A 86 1.72 -13.28 1.04
CA LYS A 86 0.29 -13.17 0.75
C LYS A 86 -0.50 -13.69 1.97
N PRO A 87 -1.43 -12.91 2.54
CA PRO A 87 -2.25 -13.41 3.64
C PRO A 87 -3.04 -14.63 3.14
N ALA A 88 -2.99 -15.74 3.90
CA ALA A 88 -3.86 -16.88 3.65
C ALA A 88 -5.32 -16.39 3.67
N THR A 89 -6.15 -16.90 2.76
CA THR A 89 -7.59 -16.58 2.68
C THR A 89 -8.21 -16.54 4.07
N ARG A 90 -8.74 -15.37 4.46
CA ARG A 90 -9.30 -15.07 5.78
C ARG A 90 -10.18 -16.22 6.29
N ILE A 91 -9.68 -16.99 7.25
CA ILE A 91 -10.55 -17.60 8.25
C ILE A 91 -10.89 -16.46 9.21
N ALA A 92 -12.19 -16.22 9.39
CA ALA A 92 -12.71 -15.12 10.17
C ALA A 92 -12.06 -15.04 11.57
N GLY A 93 -11.45 -13.90 11.91
CA GLY A 93 -11.17 -13.51 13.30
C GLY A 93 -9.73 -13.54 13.80
N GLY A 94 -8.72 -13.88 12.99
CA GLY A 94 -7.30 -13.79 13.40
C GLY A 94 -6.62 -12.46 13.02
N PRO A 95 -5.65 -11.95 13.80
CA PRO A 95 -4.83 -10.82 13.36
C PRO A 95 -4.06 -11.22 12.09
N PRO A 96 -3.95 -10.34 11.09
CA PRO A 96 -3.09 -10.61 9.95
C PRO A 96 -1.64 -10.46 10.41
N GLN A 97 -0.95 -11.56 10.65
CA GLN A 97 0.47 -11.50 11.03
C GLN A 97 1.27 -12.47 10.18
N HIS A 98 2.11 -11.90 9.32
CA HIS A 98 3.45 -12.48 9.22
C HIS A 98 4.15 -12.09 10.51
N GLU A 99 4.39 -13.06 11.39
CA GLU A 99 5.16 -12.86 12.62
C GLU A 99 6.60 -12.40 12.32
N GLU A 100 7.11 -12.69 11.11
CA GLU A 100 8.42 -12.26 10.66
C GLU A 100 8.42 -10.84 10.05
N ASP A 101 9.42 -10.05 10.42
CA ASP A 101 9.77 -8.77 9.78
C ASP A 101 9.90 -8.91 8.26
N ILE A 102 9.45 -7.92 7.49
CA ILE A 102 9.62 -7.92 6.03
C ILE A 102 11.10 -8.00 5.62
N TRP A 103 12.00 -7.39 6.41
CA TRP A 103 13.44 -7.51 6.21
C TRP A 103 13.96 -8.94 6.41
N ALA A 104 13.33 -9.73 7.29
CA ALA A 104 13.67 -11.14 7.44
C ALA A 104 13.27 -11.94 6.20
N THR A 105 12.11 -11.65 5.60
CA THR A 105 11.73 -12.27 4.32
C THR A 105 12.66 -11.86 3.18
N VAL A 106 13.09 -10.59 3.12
CA VAL A 106 14.12 -10.14 2.17
C VAL A 106 15.41 -10.93 2.38
N MET A 107 15.84 -11.14 3.63
CA MET A 107 17.01 -11.95 3.96
C MET A 107 16.87 -13.40 3.49
N HIS A 108 15.73 -14.04 3.77
CA HIS A 108 15.45 -15.40 3.33
C HIS A 108 15.44 -15.51 1.79
N TYR A 109 14.84 -14.53 1.10
CA TYR A 109 14.89 -14.47 -0.36
C TYR A 109 16.33 -14.32 -0.87
N ALA A 110 17.11 -13.43 -0.26
CA ALA A 110 18.50 -13.18 -0.64
C ALA A 110 19.37 -14.43 -0.46
N GLY A 111 19.24 -15.13 0.68
CA GLY A 111 20.01 -16.34 0.96
C GLY A 111 19.68 -17.49 0.00
N GLN A 112 18.41 -17.67 -0.35
CA GLN A 112 17.96 -18.73 -1.27
C GLN A 112 18.40 -18.47 -2.73
N ASN A 113 18.44 -17.21 -3.16
CA ASN A 113 18.62 -16.87 -4.58
C ASN A 113 20.00 -16.27 -4.92
N HIS A 114 20.75 -15.79 -3.92
CA HIS A 114 21.96 -14.99 -4.14
C HIS A 114 23.18 -15.40 -3.28
N SER A 115 23.08 -16.55 -2.59
CA SER A 115 24.17 -17.29 -1.92
C SER A 115 25.21 -16.42 -1.20
N SER A 116 26.52 -16.64 -1.41
CA SER A 116 27.64 -16.02 -0.67
C SER A 116 27.81 -14.51 -0.89
N LYS A 117 26.99 -13.89 -1.73
CA LYS A 117 27.05 -12.46 -2.03
C LYS A 117 25.68 -11.80 -1.85
N TYR A 118 24.91 -12.26 -0.87
CA TYR A 118 23.57 -11.71 -0.60
C TYR A 118 23.62 -10.24 -0.16
N SER A 119 24.67 -9.77 0.51
CA SER A 119 24.82 -8.36 0.90
C SER A 119 24.95 -7.45 -0.32
N GLU A 120 25.80 -7.77 -1.31
CA GLU A 120 25.87 -6.99 -2.56
C GLU A 120 24.52 -6.92 -3.28
N TRP A 121 23.79 -8.04 -3.30
CA TRP A 121 22.44 -8.06 -3.86
C TRP A 121 21.49 -7.17 -3.07
N ALA A 122 21.51 -7.25 -1.75
CA ALA A 122 20.59 -6.50 -0.89
C ALA A 122 20.76 -4.99 -1.06
N TYR A 123 22.00 -4.51 -1.12
CA TYR A 123 22.28 -3.09 -1.40
C TYR A 123 21.84 -2.72 -2.82
N SER A 124 22.14 -3.56 -3.82
CA SER A 124 21.69 -3.33 -5.20
C SER A 124 20.16 -3.33 -5.33
N PHE A 125 19.47 -4.14 -4.53
CA PHE A 125 18.02 -4.21 -4.48
C PHE A 125 17.44 -2.94 -3.87
N VAL A 126 17.93 -2.50 -2.71
CA VAL A 126 17.52 -1.24 -2.09
C VAL A 126 17.78 -0.04 -3.02
N ASP A 127 18.94 0.00 -3.68
CA ASP A 127 19.27 1.02 -4.68
C ASP A 127 18.29 1.01 -5.86
N ALA A 128 17.98 -0.17 -6.41
CA ALA A 128 17.03 -0.31 -7.50
C ALA A 128 15.59 0.07 -7.10
N LEU A 129 15.18 -0.21 -5.86
CA LEU A 129 13.89 0.26 -5.33
C LEU A 129 13.82 1.79 -5.30
N LYS A 130 14.93 2.48 -5.00
CA LYS A 130 15.01 3.95 -5.09
C LYS A 130 14.96 4.41 -6.54
N LYS A 131 15.79 3.82 -7.41
CA LYS A 131 15.89 4.16 -8.84
C LYS A 131 14.56 4.08 -9.57
N TYR A 132 13.77 3.02 -9.32
CA TYR A 132 12.52 2.77 -10.02
C TYR A 132 11.28 3.09 -9.16
N ALA A 133 11.40 3.96 -8.16
CA ALA A 133 10.31 4.29 -7.24
C ALA A 133 9.07 4.92 -7.91
N ALA A 134 9.20 5.42 -9.15
CA ALA A 134 8.08 5.92 -9.96
C ALA A 134 7.13 4.81 -10.44
N ASP A 135 7.60 3.55 -10.44
CA ASP A 135 6.76 2.39 -10.66
C ASP A 135 5.92 2.09 -9.42
N THR A 136 4.64 1.82 -9.61
CA THR A 136 3.66 1.77 -8.52
C THR A 136 3.96 0.64 -7.53
N ASP A 137 4.32 -0.55 -8.03
CA ASP A 137 4.56 -1.72 -7.19
C ASP A 137 5.91 -1.64 -6.48
N ILE A 138 6.94 -1.17 -7.20
CA ILE A 138 8.27 -0.95 -6.62
C ILE A 138 8.22 0.16 -5.56
N GLY A 139 7.55 1.28 -5.86
CA GLY A 139 7.37 2.40 -4.94
C GLY A 139 6.59 2.02 -3.70
N CYS A 140 5.50 1.24 -3.85
CA CYS A 140 4.73 0.72 -2.74
C CYS A 140 5.57 -0.20 -1.84
N PHE A 141 6.28 -1.16 -2.43
CA PHE A 141 7.13 -2.08 -1.67
C PHE A 141 8.23 -1.35 -0.90
N ARG A 142 8.83 -0.31 -1.49
CA ARG A 142 9.79 0.56 -0.80
C ARG A 142 9.17 1.29 0.39
N LYS A 143 7.95 1.81 0.25
CA LYS A 143 7.20 2.41 1.37
C LYS A 143 6.90 1.37 2.46
N ILE A 144 6.67 0.11 2.11
CA ILE A 144 6.52 -0.98 3.08
C ILE A 144 7.84 -1.26 3.82
N LEU A 145 8.96 -1.41 3.11
CA LEU A 145 10.27 -1.65 3.73
C LEU A 145 10.71 -0.55 4.70
N THR A 146 10.29 0.69 4.44
CA THR A 146 10.60 1.87 5.27
C THR A 146 9.56 2.12 6.37
N GLY A 147 8.54 1.26 6.49
CA GLY A 147 7.48 1.38 7.49
C GLY A 147 6.49 2.53 7.23
N ARG A 148 6.51 3.12 6.03
CA ARG A 148 5.52 4.14 5.64
C ARG A 148 4.16 3.52 5.34
N PHE A 149 4.12 2.28 4.85
CA PHE A 149 2.89 1.50 4.65
C PHE A 149 2.98 0.13 5.31
N GLY A 150 1.84 -0.38 5.79
CA GLY A 150 1.68 -1.81 6.05
C GLY A 150 1.48 -2.62 4.76
N GLU A 151 1.84 -3.90 4.77
CA GLU A 151 1.65 -4.81 3.62
C GLU A 151 0.19 -4.94 3.18
N ALA A 152 -0.75 -4.79 4.12
CA ALA A 152 -2.18 -4.79 3.84
C ALA A 152 -2.58 -3.75 2.78
N VAL A 153 -1.87 -2.62 2.69
CA VAL A 153 -2.11 -1.56 1.70
C VAL A 153 -1.88 -2.08 0.27
N TYR A 154 -0.81 -2.84 0.05
CA TYR A 154 -0.51 -3.43 -1.26
C TYR A 154 -1.59 -4.44 -1.68
N TRP A 155 -1.96 -5.34 -0.77
CA TRP A 155 -2.99 -6.35 -1.04
C TRP A 155 -4.35 -5.73 -1.26
N ARG A 156 -4.70 -4.70 -0.49
CA ARG A 156 -5.96 -3.96 -0.66
C ARG A 156 -6.00 -3.27 -2.02
N THR A 157 -4.91 -2.64 -2.44
CA THR A 157 -4.84 -2.02 -3.78
C THR A 157 -5.09 -3.06 -4.88
N THR A 158 -4.49 -4.25 -4.75
CA THR A 158 -4.71 -5.37 -5.68
C THR A 158 -6.16 -5.88 -5.65
N GLU A 159 -6.74 -5.97 -4.46
CA GLU A 159 -8.14 -6.38 -4.26
C GLU A 159 -9.11 -5.40 -4.91
N VAL A 160 -8.91 -4.09 -4.73
CA VAL A 160 -9.76 -3.04 -5.32
C VAL A 160 -9.76 -3.10 -6.84
N VAL A 161 -8.60 -3.29 -7.47
CA VAL A 161 -8.51 -3.47 -8.94
C VAL A 161 -9.24 -4.74 -9.39
N THR A 162 -9.09 -5.83 -8.65
CA THR A 162 -9.81 -7.10 -8.92
C THR A 162 -11.33 -6.92 -8.82
N LEU A 163 -11.80 -6.25 -7.77
CA LEU A 163 -13.23 -5.99 -7.54
C LEU A 163 -13.81 -5.08 -8.63
N LEU A 164 -13.08 -4.06 -9.05
CA LEU A 164 -13.49 -3.21 -10.17
C LEU A 164 -13.61 -4.00 -11.48
N LEU A 165 -12.64 -4.87 -11.77
CA LEU A 165 -12.69 -5.73 -12.96
C LEU A 165 -13.92 -6.65 -12.92
N GLU A 166 -14.26 -7.20 -11.76
CA GLU A 166 -15.44 -8.02 -11.59
C GLU A 166 -16.73 -7.21 -11.80
N HIS A 167 -16.78 -5.97 -11.28
CA HIS A 167 -17.91 -5.07 -11.51
C HIS A 167 -18.10 -4.75 -13.01
N LEU A 168 -17.00 -4.57 -13.75
CA LEU A 168 -17.02 -4.40 -15.20
C LEU A 168 -17.52 -5.65 -15.94
N ARG A 169 -17.14 -6.85 -15.49
CA ARG A 169 -17.65 -8.12 -16.05
C ARG A 169 -19.14 -8.30 -15.83
N GLN A 170 -19.63 -7.97 -14.64
CA GLN A 170 -21.06 -8.02 -14.34
C GLN A 170 -21.85 -7.06 -15.24
N ARG A 171 -21.32 -5.85 -15.47
CA ARG A 171 -21.91 -4.89 -16.40
C ARG A 171 -21.95 -5.42 -17.83
N ASP A 172 -20.84 -5.98 -18.30
CA ASP A 172 -20.73 -6.58 -19.64
C ASP A 172 -21.72 -7.73 -19.83
N GLN A 173 -21.82 -8.64 -18.85
CA GLN A 173 -22.79 -9.74 -18.87
C GLN A 173 -24.26 -9.27 -18.86
N HIS A 174 -24.55 -8.14 -18.21
CA HIS A 174 -25.89 -7.54 -18.21
C HIS A 174 -26.24 -6.92 -19.57
N LEU A 175 -25.26 -6.34 -20.27
CA LEU A 175 -25.47 -5.68 -21.56
C LEU A 175 -25.38 -6.65 -22.75
N HIS A 176 -24.55 -7.69 -22.62
CA HIS A 176 -24.25 -8.64 -23.67
C HIS A 176 -24.37 -10.08 -23.16
N SER A 177 -25.04 -10.94 -23.92
CA SER A 177 -25.11 -12.38 -23.66
C SER A 177 -24.74 -13.12 -24.95
N PRO A 178 -23.53 -13.71 -25.06
CA PRO A 178 -22.49 -13.84 -24.02
C PRO A 178 -21.69 -12.56 -23.78
N ALA A 179 -20.99 -12.49 -22.63
CA ALA A 179 -20.08 -11.41 -22.29
C ALA A 179 -18.94 -11.28 -23.32
N LEU A 180 -18.59 -10.06 -23.71
CA LEU A 180 -17.66 -9.78 -24.82
C LEU A 180 -16.27 -9.32 -24.37
N GLY A 181 -16.12 -8.95 -23.10
CA GLY A 181 -14.92 -8.31 -22.57
C GLY A 181 -14.70 -6.88 -23.09
N ILE A 182 -15.77 -6.27 -23.62
CA ILE A 182 -15.79 -4.95 -24.24
C ILE A 182 -17.02 -4.18 -23.74
N LEU A 183 -16.83 -2.91 -23.39
CA LEU A 183 -17.92 -1.99 -23.07
C LEU A 183 -17.81 -0.75 -23.94
N ASN A 184 -18.92 -0.10 -24.27
CA ASN A 184 -18.81 1.27 -24.81
C ASN A 184 -18.22 2.20 -23.73
N ARG A 185 -17.55 3.26 -24.16
CA ARG A 185 -16.77 4.15 -23.29
C ARG A 185 -17.64 4.82 -22.23
N LYS A 186 -18.90 5.15 -22.55
CA LYS A 186 -19.85 5.73 -21.60
C LYS A 186 -20.18 4.74 -20.48
N ASP A 187 -20.53 3.51 -20.83
CA ASP A 187 -20.82 2.44 -19.87
C ASP A 187 -19.60 2.09 -19.02
N PHE A 188 -18.41 2.04 -19.62
CA PHE A 188 -17.16 1.83 -18.89
C PHE A 188 -16.93 2.94 -17.85
N MET A 189 -16.96 4.21 -18.27
CA MET A 189 -16.74 5.35 -17.38
C MET A 189 -17.78 5.43 -16.27
N GLN A 190 -19.05 5.17 -16.60
CA GLN A 190 -20.14 5.15 -15.62
C GLN A 190 -19.96 4.02 -14.59
N THR A 191 -19.57 2.82 -15.03
CA THR A 191 -19.36 1.65 -14.16
C THR A 191 -18.17 1.86 -13.22
N VAL A 192 -17.07 2.44 -13.73
CA VAL A 192 -15.92 2.80 -12.90
C VAL A 192 -16.29 3.91 -11.92
N SER A 193 -17.07 4.91 -12.34
CA SER A 193 -17.51 5.99 -11.45
C SER A 193 -18.43 5.49 -10.34
N SER A 194 -19.40 4.63 -10.67
CA SER A 194 -20.33 4.05 -9.69
C SER A 194 -19.62 3.14 -8.69
N PHE A 195 -18.55 2.47 -9.11
CA PHE A 195 -17.74 1.64 -8.21
C PHE A 195 -17.10 2.47 -7.07
N PHE A 196 -16.77 3.74 -7.28
CA PHE A 196 -16.18 4.61 -6.24
C PHE A 196 -17.22 5.47 -5.50
N LEU A 197 -18.48 5.07 -5.53
CA LEU A 197 -19.53 5.68 -4.69
C LEU A 197 -19.51 5.11 -3.26
N PRO A 198 -20.18 5.78 -2.30
CA PRO A 198 -20.43 5.23 -0.98
C PRO A 198 -21.10 3.86 -1.03
N VAL A 199 -20.86 3.05 0.00
CA VAL A 199 -21.55 1.76 0.18
C VAL A 199 -23.06 1.96 0.23
N ALA A 200 -23.53 3.04 0.85
CA ALA A 200 -24.96 3.39 0.92
C ALA A 200 -25.59 3.66 -0.46
N GLU A 201 -24.77 4.01 -1.45
CA GLU A 201 -25.18 4.28 -2.84
C GLU A 201 -24.87 3.10 -3.78
N GLY A 202 -24.45 1.95 -3.22
CA GLY A 202 -24.12 0.74 -3.98
C GLY A 202 -22.70 0.69 -4.55
N GLY A 203 -21.82 1.60 -4.13
CA GLY A 203 -20.40 1.58 -4.51
C GLY A 203 -19.51 0.82 -3.52
N SER A 204 -18.19 0.93 -3.72
CA SER A 204 -17.16 0.24 -2.93
C SER A 204 -16.88 0.89 -1.57
N GLY A 205 -17.36 2.11 -1.34
CA GLY A 205 -17.02 2.92 -0.17
C GLY A 205 -15.68 3.65 -0.27
N ILE A 206 -14.89 3.39 -1.33
CA ILE A 206 -13.69 4.17 -1.65
C ILE A 206 -14.12 5.35 -2.49
N ARG A 207 -13.83 6.56 -2.04
CA ARG A 207 -14.17 7.78 -2.77
C ARG A 207 -13.01 8.28 -3.64
N LYS A 208 -13.37 8.89 -4.77
CA LYS A 208 -12.42 9.54 -5.68
C LYS A 208 -12.93 10.92 -6.05
N THR A 209 -12.03 11.90 -6.00
CA THR A 209 -12.37 13.26 -6.42
C THR A 209 -12.56 13.34 -7.94
N ARG A 210 -13.26 14.38 -8.39
CA ARG A 210 -13.45 14.65 -9.81
C ARG A 210 -12.13 14.79 -10.57
N ALA A 211 -11.12 15.44 -9.98
CA ALA A 211 -9.81 15.59 -10.60
C ALA A 211 -9.12 14.23 -10.84
N ARG A 212 -9.22 13.31 -9.87
CA ARG A 212 -8.68 11.95 -10.01
C ARG A 212 -9.39 11.17 -11.12
N PHE A 213 -10.70 11.32 -11.26
CA PHE A 213 -11.43 10.77 -12.40
C PHE A 213 -10.97 11.37 -13.73
N GLU A 214 -10.82 12.69 -13.82
CA GLU A 214 -10.35 13.35 -15.04
C GLU A 214 -8.95 12.85 -15.45
N GLU A 215 -8.04 12.64 -14.50
CA GLU A 215 -6.75 12.00 -14.75
C GLU A 215 -6.90 10.57 -15.31
N LEU A 216 -7.78 9.74 -14.74
CA LEU A 216 -8.04 8.39 -15.22
C LEU A 216 -8.60 8.40 -16.64
N TRP A 217 -9.52 9.32 -16.96
CA TRP A 217 -10.09 9.44 -18.30
C TRP A 217 -9.07 9.93 -19.33
N ASN A 218 -8.17 10.83 -18.91
CA ASN A 218 -7.06 11.28 -19.74
C ASN A 218 -6.08 10.14 -20.02
N GLN A 219 -5.78 9.29 -19.03
CA GLN A 219 -4.96 8.08 -19.26
C GLN A 219 -5.68 7.08 -20.16
N LEU A 220 -6.97 6.83 -19.92
CA LEU A 220 -7.79 5.98 -20.78
C LEU A 220 -7.82 6.49 -22.23
N ALA A 221 -7.84 7.79 -22.47
CA ALA A 221 -7.80 8.34 -23.84
C ALA A 221 -6.47 8.10 -24.57
N LYS A 222 -5.37 8.03 -23.81
CA LYS A 222 -4.01 7.84 -24.33
C LYS A 222 -3.58 6.38 -24.38
N ASP A 223 -4.30 5.50 -23.67
CA ASP A 223 -3.93 4.10 -23.55
C ASP A 223 -4.21 3.36 -24.87
N GLU A 224 -3.15 2.91 -25.53
CA GLU A 224 -3.24 2.20 -26.81
C GLU A 224 -4.16 0.98 -26.71
N ARG A 225 -4.24 0.31 -25.55
CA ARG A 225 -5.08 -0.88 -25.31
C ARG A 225 -6.58 -0.58 -25.26
N SER A 226 -6.95 0.70 -25.28
CA SER A 226 -8.33 1.18 -25.40
C SER A 226 -8.68 1.65 -26.82
N SER A 227 -7.77 1.54 -27.79
CA SER A 227 -7.89 2.10 -29.14
C SER A 227 -8.27 1.08 -30.22
N ILE A 228 -8.58 1.60 -31.41
CA ILE A 228 -8.91 0.82 -32.62
C ILE A 228 -7.83 -0.19 -32.99
N GLN A 229 -6.57 0.10 -32.66
CA GLN A 229 -5.43 -0.78 -32.92
C GLN A 229 -5.58 -2.18 -32.30
N TRP A 230 -6.46 -2.35 -31.30
CA TRP A 230 -6.72 -3.62 -30.63
C TRP A 230 -8.05 -4.28 -31.01
N GLY A 231 -8.70 -3.80 -32.09
CA GLY A 231 -9.88 -4.43 -32.68
C GLY A 231 -11.23 -3.98 -32.10
N VAL A 232 -11.29 -2.79 -31.50
CA VAL A 232 -12.53 -2.20 -30.95
C VAL A 232 -12.81 -0.83 -31.57
N GLY A 233 -14.07 -0.40 -31.62
CA GLY A 233 -14.42 0.92 -32.15
C GLY A 233 -13.86 2.07 -31.30
N ALA A 234 -13.73 3.26 -31.88
CA ALA A 234 -13.25 4.47 -31.17
C ALA A 234 -14.04 4.83 -29.89
N LYS A 235 -15.25 4.30 -29.76
CA LYS A 235 -16.17 4.52 -28.64
C LYS A 235 -16.26 3.31 -27.71
N GLU A 236 -15.37 2.34 -27.85
CA GLU A 236 -15.37 1.09 -27.08
C GLU A 236 -14.08 0.94 -26.28
N VAL A 237 -14.14 0.15 -25.22
CA VAL A 237 -13.04 -0.13 -24.31
C VAL A 237 -12.96 -1.63 -24.10
N GLN A 238 -11.84 -2.23 -24.51
CA GLN A 238 -11.57 -3.65 -24.28
C GLN A 238 -11.02 -3.87 -22.86
N PHE A 239 -11.91 -3.79 -21.88
CA PHE A 239 -11.51 -3.73 -20.47
C PHE A 239 -10.76 -4.97 -19.99
N ILE A 240 -11.02 -6.16 -20.55
CA ILE A 240 -10.24 -7.37 -20.21
C ILE A 240 -8.76 -7.20 -20.57
N LYS A 241 -8.46 -6.62 -21.74
CA LYS A 241 -7.07 -6.35 -22.15
C LYS A 241 -6.47 -5.17 -21.38
N LEU A 242 -7.27 -4.13 -21.12
CA LEU A 242 -6.87 -2.99 -20.31
C LEU A 242 -6.39 -3.43 -18.91
N PHE A 243 -7.06 -4.41 -18.30
CA PHE A 243 -6.72 -4.94 -16.98
C PHE A 243 -5.72 -6.12 -17.01
N SER A 244 -5.31 -6.59 -18.19
CA SER A 244 -4.36 -7.69 -18.31
C SER A 244 -2.90 -7.22 -18.17
N GLU A 245 -2.08 -8.05 -17.53
CA GLU A 245 -0.62 -7.92 -17.55
C GLU A 245 -0.07 -8.43 -18.89
N THR A 246 0.91 -7.71 -19.45
CA THR A 246 1.67 -8.21 -20.59
C THR A 246 2.57 -9.37 -20.16
N LYS A 247 3.16 -10.09 -21.13
CA LYS A 247 4.14 -11.16 -20.86
C LYS A 247 5.33 -10.68 -20.03
N ASP A 248 5.66 -9.39 -20.11
CA ASP A 248 6.75 -8.77 -19.35
C ASP A 248 6.31 -8.32 -17.94
N GLY A 249 5.06 -8.60 -17.56
CA GLY A 249 4.47 -8.22 -16.27
C GLY A 249 3.94 -6.79 -16.19
N SER A 250 4.02 -6.03 -17.28
CA SER A 250 3.60 -4.62 -17.31
C SER A 250 2.09 -4.47 -17.47
N GLN A 251 1.48 -3.65 -16.62
CA GLN A 251 0.07 -3.29 -16.70
C GLN A 251 -0.16 -2.17 -17.72
N SER A 252 -1.43 -1.86 -17.99
CA SER A 252 -1.79 -0.69 -18.82
C SER A 252 -1.54 0.60 -18.05
N HIS A 253 -1.38 1.71 -18.75
CA HIS A 253 -1.16 3.01 -18.10
C HIS A 253 -2.38 3.44 -17.28
N PHE A 254 -3.57 3.06 -17.73
CA PHE A 254 -4.81 3.24 -16.96
C PHE A 254 -4.76 2.53 -15.60
N VAL A 255 -4.40 1.24 -15.59
CA VAL A 255 -4.37 0.45 -14.34
C VAL A 255 -3.25 0.91 -13.41
N GLU A 256 -2.08 1.23 -13.96
CA GLU A 256 -0.98 1.82 -13.19
C GLU A 256 -1.41 3.13 -12.51
N MET A 257 -2.09 4.02 -13.25
CA MET A 257 -2.62 5.26 -12.68
C MET A 257 -3.65 4.99 -11.59
N LEU A 258 -4.57 4.04 -11.82
CA LEU A 258 -5.58 3.68 -10.83
C LEU A 258 -4.95 3.18 -9.53
N ARG A 259 -3.98 2.26 -9.61
CA ARG A 259 -3.25 1.73 -8.45
C ARG A 259 -2.49 2.83 -7.73
N ARG A 260 -1.84 3.72 -8.47
CA ARG A 260 -1.12 4.86 -7.91
C ARG A 260 -2.05 5.79 -7.14
N GLN A 261 -3.18 6.18 -7.72
CA GLN A 261 -4.15 7.04 -7.06
C GLN A 261 -4.65 6.43 -5.76
N ILE A 262 -4.96 5.11 -5.72
CA ILE A 262 -5.38 4.42 -4.49
C ILE A 262 -4.30 4.53 -3.39
N LEU A 263 -3.03 4.36 -3.75
CA LEU A 263 -1.91 4.48 -2.81
C LEU A 263 -1.67 5.91 -2.34
N GLU A 264 -1.80 6.89 -3.23
CA GLU A 264 -1.68 8.32 -2.92
C GLU A 264 -2.80 8.77 -1.99
N GLU A 265 -4.05 8.42 -2.30
CA GLU A 265 -5.22 8.72 -1.48
C GLU A 265 -5.08 8.15 -0.06
N GLN A 266 -4.52 6.94 0.08
CA GLN A 266 -4.21 6.34 1.37
C GLN A 266 -3.14 7.14 2.14
N ASP A 267 -2.04 7.50 1.49
CA ASP A 267 -0.94 8.27 2.09
C ASP A 267 -1.41 9.67 2.52
N GLU A 268 -2.19 10.33 1.67
CA GLU A 268 -2.81 11.63 1.92
C GLU A 268 -3.75 11.56 3.13
N TYR A 269 -4.62 10.55 3.21
CA TYR A 269 -5.55 10.42 4.33
C TYR A 269 -4.85 10.16 5.66
N LEU A 270 -3.86 9.26 5.68
CA LEU A 270 -3.07 9.01 6.89
C LEU A 270 -2.28 10.26 7.32
N SER A 271 -1.73 11.00 6.37
CA SER A 271 -1.02 12.27 6.64
C SER A 271 -1.96 13.34 7.18
N ASP A 272 -3.16 13.47 6.61
CA ASP A 272 -4.20 14.39 7.11
C ASP A 272 -4.55 14.08 8.58
N ILE A 273 -4.70 12.79 8.91
CA ILE A 273 -4.96 12.33 10.29
C ILE A 273 -3.82 12.77 11.20
N ILE A 274 -2.58 12.43 10.86
CA ILE A 274 -1.40 12.80 11.66
C ILE A 274 -1.36 14.31 11.91
N CYS A 275 -1.41 15.12 10.86
CA CYS A 275 -1.36 16.57 10.97
C CYS A 275 -2.54 17.15 11.77
N THR A 276 -3.73 16.57 11.66
CA THR A 276 -4.89 17.04 12.42
C THR A 276 -4.78 16.67 13.90
N VAL A 277 -4.27 15.48 14.22
CA VAL A 277 -4.02 15.10 15.61
C VAL A 277 -2.95 16.01 16.21
N GLU A 278 -1.86 16.31 15.48
CA GLU A 278 -0.83 17.26 15.91
C GLU A 278 -1.42 18.64 16.23
N ARG A 279 -2.32 19.16 15.39
CA ARG A 279 -2.99 20.45 15.62
C ARG A 279 -3.88 20.48 16.87
N TYR A 280 -4.40 19.33 17.30
CA TYR A 280 -5.20 19.22 18.53
C TYR A 280 -4.33 19.10 19.79
N ARG A 281 -3.06 18.73 19.63
CA ARG A 281 -2.14 18.57 20.77
C ARG A 281 -1.53 19.92 21.16
N PRO A 282 -1.41 20.22 22.46
CA PRO A 282 -0.53 21.29 22.93
C PRO A 282 0.94 20.94 22.64
N ASP A 283 1.76 21.94 22.27
CA ASP A 283 3.17 21.79 21.82
C ASP A 283 4.09 21.00 22.77
N HIS A 284 3.68 20.78 24.03
CA HIS A 284 4.47 20.08 25.05
C HIS A 284 4.06 18.62 25.28
N ARG A 285 2.97 18.13 24.65
CA ARG A 285 2.56 16.72 24.80
C ARG A 285 3.38 15.80 23.90
N ARG A 286 4.19 14.95 24.54
CA ARG A 286 4.95 13.86 23.89
C ARG A 286 4.10 12.61 23.60
N GLU A 287 2.85 12.62 24.04
CA GLU A 287 1.93 11.49 23.89
C GLU A 287 0.64 11.90 23.17
N THR A 288 0.13 10.93 22.41
CA THR A 288 -1.15 10.98 21.71
C THR A 288 -2.14 10.11 22.45
N SER A 289 -3.37 10.58 22.66
CA SER A 289 -4.45 9.77 23.23
C SER A 289 -5.39 9.22 22.17
N ALA A 290 -6.13 8.16 22.52
CA ALA A 290 -7.19 7.60 21.69
C ALA A 290 -8.30 8.63 21.38
N LEU A 291 -8.53 9.59 22.30
CA LEU A 291 -9.49 10.68 22.09
C LEU A 291 -9.04 11.64 20.99
N ASP A 292 -7.75 11.98 20.97
CA ASP A 292 -7.19 12.91 19.95
C ASP A 292 -7.36 12.31 18.55
N LEU A 293 -7.07 11.01 18.38
CA LEU A 293 -7.29 10.30 17.12
C LEU A 293 -8.77 10.26 16.72
N ARG A 294 -9.68 9.94 17.66
CA ARG A 294 -11.12 9.90 17.39
C ARG A 294 -11.63 11.28 16.93
N GLN A 295 -11.18 12.35 17.56
CA GLN A 295 -11.53 13.72 17.18
C GLN A 295 -10.99 14.10 15.80
N ALA A 296 -9.74 13.74 15.49
CA ALA A 296 -9.15 13.98 14.18
C ALA A 296 -9.88 13.24 13.05
N LEU A 297 -10.17 11.95 13.23
CA LEU A 297 -10.94 11.15 12.27
C LEU A 297 -12.29 11.80 11.99
N ARG A 298 -13.04 12.16 13.04
CA ARG A 298 -14.35 12.82 12.91
C ARG A 298 -14.30 14.18 12.24
N LYS A 299 -13.18 14.89 12.37
CA LYS A 299 -13.00 16.21 11.73
C LYS A 299 -12.69 16.08 10.24
N ILE A 300 -11.76 15.20 9.88
CA ILE A 300 -11.30 15.03 8.50
C ILE A 300 -12.32 14.26 7.68
N ASP A 301 -13.00 13.32 8.33
CA ASP A 301 -13.96 12.42 7.73
C ASP A 301 -15.28 12.41 8.52
N PRO A 302 -16.11 13.47 8.42
CA PRO A 302 -17.38 13.57 9.15
C PRO A 302 -18.35 12.40 8.90
N GLU A 303 -18.31 11.80 7.71
CA GLU A 303 -19.17 10.67 7.32
C GLU A 303 -18.63 9.30 7.75
N ILE A 304 -17.47 9.24 8.41
CA ILE A 304 -16.92 7.96 8.87
C ILE A 304 -17.92 7.23 9.78
N PRO A 305 -18.28 5.97 9.51
CA PRO A 305 -19.15 5.21 10.40
C PRO A 305 -18.54 5.11 11.81
N LEU A 306 -19.37 5.17 12.87
CA LEU A 306 -18.89 5.06 14.26
C LEU A 306 -18.09 3.79 14.51
N GLN A 307 -18.57 2.68 13.99
CA GLN A 307 -17.90 1.38 14.08
C GLN A 307 -16.51 1.40 13.42
N GLU A 308 -16.38 2.07 12.28
CA GLU A 308 -15.10 2.16 11.55
C GLU A 308 -14.12 3.08 12.26
N CYS A 309 -14.60 4.21 12.78
CA CYS A 309 -13.80 5.11 13.61
C CYS A 309 -13.27 4.39 14.87
N ASP A 310 -14.13 3.65 15.57
CA ASP A 310 -13.75 2.92 16.77
C ASP A 310 -12.81 1.75 16.45
N ARG A 311 -13.00 1.09 15.30
CA ARG A 311 -12.07 0.07 14.81
C ARG A 311 -10.68 0.66 14.58
N ILE A 312 -10.56 1.79 13.87
CA ILE A 312 -9.26 2.43 13.61
C ILE A 312 -8.59 2.81 14.94
N VAL A 313 -9.34 3.41 15.88
CA VAL A 313 -8.81 3.76 17.20
C VAL A 313 -8.32 2.52 17.95
N LEU A 314 -9.10 1.45 17.94
CA LEU A 314 -8.74 0.18 18.58
C LEU A 314 -7.52 -0.47 17.92
N ASP A 315 -7.40 -0.43 16.60
CA ASP A 315 -6.27 -1.01 15.87
C ASP A 315 -4.97 -0.26 16.16
N VAL A 316 -5.02 1.06 16.35
CA VAL A 316 -3.85 1.86 16.74
C VAL A 316 -3.50 1.65 18.22
N PHE A 317 -4.47 1.85 19.11
CA PHE A 317 -4.22 1.95 20.56
C PHE A 317 -4.32 0.62 21.31
N GLY A 318 -5.05 -0.35 20.80
CA GLY A 318 -5.38 -1.58 21.51
C GLY A 318 -6.05 -1.27 22.85
N ARG A 319 -5.39 -1.64 23.95
CA ARG A 319 -5.84 -1.37 25.32
C ARG A 319 -5.24 -0.11 25.95
N HIS A 320 -4.34 0.58 25.25
CA HIS A 320 -3.67 1.76 25.77
C HIS A 320 -4.54 3.00 25.59
N GLU A 321 -4.58 3.88 26.59
CA GLU A 321 -5.29 5.15 26.49
C GLU A 321 -4.46 6.22 25.77
N SER A 322 -3.13 6.13 25.90
CA SER A 322 -2.15 6.99 25.23
C SER A 322 -0.90 6.21 24.79
N MET A 323 -0.15 6.79 23.86
CA MET A 323 1.20 6.32 23.49
C MET A 323 2.08 7.47 23.01
N GLN A 324 3.38 7.21 22.93
CA GLN A 324 4.36 8.19 22.45
C GLN A 324 4.10 8.54 20.98
N ASN A 325 4.28 9.80 20.60
CA ASN A 325 3.89 10.31 19.26
C ASN A 325 4.50 9.49 18.10
N ALA A 326 5.79 9.15 18.20
CA ALA A 326 6.47 8.33 17.19
C ALA A 326 5.87 6.91 17.09
N GLU A 327 5.41 6.34 18.21
CA GLU A 327 4.75 5.04 18.22
C GLU A 327 3.34 5.13 17.63
N PHE A 328 2.61 6.22 17.90
CA PHE A 328 1.30 6.50 17.32
C PHE A 328 1.38 6.57 15.79
N GLU A 329 2.29 7.38 15.24
CA GLU A 329 2.45 7.52 13.79
C GLU A 329 2.81 6.18 13.14
N ALA A 330 3.72 5.43 13.76
CA ALA A 330 4.12 4.11 13.30
C ALA A 330 2.95 3.14 13.23
N ARG A 331 2.15 3.06 14.29
CA ARG A 331 0.98 2.16 14.34
C ARG A 331 -0.11 2.60 13.38
N LEU A 332 -0.40 3.91 13.30
CA LEU A 332 -1.41 4.44 12.38
C LEU A 332 -1.10 4.07 10.91
N ARG A 333 0.17 4.09 10.51
CA ARG A 333 0.60 3.70 9.15
C ARG A 333 0.46 2.21 8.83
N LEU A 334 0.26 1.38 9.84
CA LEU A 334 -0.03 -0.05 9.68
C LEU A 334 -1.53 -0.35 9.62
N VAL A 335 -2.37 0.59 10.05
CA VAL A 335 -3.83 0.41 10.09
C VAL A 335 -4.42 0.65 8.71
N ARG A 336 -5.41 -0.18 8.36
CA ARG A 336 -6.29 0.08 7.22
C ARG A 336 -7.23 1.23 7.60
N ALA A 337 -7.18 2.35 6.87
CA ALA A 337 -8.11 3.46 7.05
C ALA A 337 -8.52 3.98 5.67
N GLU A 338 -9.81 3.86 5.33
CA GLU A 338 -10.38 4.36 4.07
C GLU A 338 -11.22 5.61 4.37
N ARG A 339 -11.08 6.65 3.54
CA ARG A 339 -11.80 7.90 3.73
C ARG A 339 -13.22 7.77 3.17
N ALA A 340 -14.21 8.14 3.97
CA ALA A 340 -15.62 8.08 3.65
C ALA A 340 -16.20 9.38 3.11
N THR A 341 -15.44 10.49 3.05
CA THR A 341 -15.87 11.80 2.53
C THR A 341 -15.05 12.26 1.33
N ASP A 342 -15.72 12.93 0.38
CA ASP A 342 -15.05 13.66 -0.69
C ASP A 342 -14.40 14.93 -0.14
N ARG A 343 -13.23 15.29 -0.68
CA ARG A 343 -12.49 16.49 -0.30
C ARG A 343 -12.59 17.57 -1.36
#